data_AF-A0A075I2D1-F1
#
_entry.id   AF-A0A075I2D1-F1
#
_cell.length_a   1.000
_cell.length_b   1.000
_cell.length_c   1.000
_cell.angle_alpha   90.00
_cell.angle_beta   90.00
_cell.angle_gamma   90.00
#
_symmetry.space_group_name_H-M   'P 1'
#
loop_
_entity.id
_entity.type
_entity.pdbx_description
1 polymer ?
#
loop_
_entity_poly.entity_id
_entity_poly.type
_entity_poly.pdbx_seq_one_letter_code
_entity_poly.pdbx_strand_id
1 'polypeptide(L)'
;MLTAVQSEKTSARIIAGTTLMMVLFSVVPFFLTHDNGEPLMHEVYLYTAIASGALMIVLSFWVVAKPTEKASWVLFKFSSPYLAVLFIALMVDSVL
;
A
#
# COMPACT_ATOMS: atom_id res chain seq x y z
N MET A 1 7.51 13.29 -15.58
CA MET A 1 7.31 11.84 -15.33
C MET A 1 8.67 11.17 -15.35
N LEU A 2 8.94 10.19 -14.47
CA LEU A 2 10.24 9.50 -14.45
C LEU A 2 10.56 8.83 -15.80
N THR A 3 9.53 8.40 -16.52
CA THR A 3 9.59 7.87 -17.89
C THR A 3 10.09 8.86 -18.95
N ALA A 4 10.10 10.16 -18.67
CA ALA A 4 10.63 11.18 -19.60
C ALA A 4 12.17 11.25 -19.60
N VAL A 5 12.81 10.73 -18.54
CA VAL A 5 14.27 10.77 -18.35
C VAL A 5 14.88 9.39 -18.11
N GLN A 6 14.06 8.38 -17.82
CA GLN A 6 14.47 7.01 -17.56
C GLN A 6 13.65 6.03 -18.40
N SER A 7 14.19 4.82 -18.59
CA SER A 7 13.45 3.78 -19.30
C SER A 7 12.13 3.44 -18.59
N GLU A 8 11.12 3.03 -19.36
CA GLU A 8 9.85 2.55 -18.82
C GLU A 8 10.05 1.41 -17.81
N LYS A 9 11.00 0.52 -18.08
CA LYS A 9 11.32 -0.61 -17.19
C LYS A 9 11.87 -0.13 -15.85
N THR A 10 12.79 0.85 -15.87
CA THR A 10 13.37 1.43 -14.65
C THR A 10 12.28 2.17 -13.86
N SER A 11 11.48 2.96 -14.55
CA SER A 11 10.40 3.74 -13.93
C SER A 11 9.35 2.83 -13.29
N ALA A 12 8.93 1.77 -13.98
CA ALA A 12 7.99 0.78 -13.48
C ALA A 12 8.49 0.10 -12.20
N ARG A 13 9.77 -0.31 -12.17
CA ARG A 13 10.38 -0.92 -10.97
C ARG A 13 10.44 0.03 -9.79
N ILE A 14 10.75 1.32 -10.03
CA ILE A 14 10.76 2.33 -8.98
C ILE A 14 9.35 2.55 -8.42
N ILE A 15 8.33 2.63 -9.26
CA ILE A 15 6.93 2.73 -8.82
C ILE A 15 6.52 1.51 -7.98
N ALA A 16 6.87 0.30 -8.41
CA ALA A 16 6.61 -0.91 -7.63
C ALA A 16 7.33 -0.88 -6.27
N GLY A 17 8.60 -0.44 -6.25
CA GLY A 17 9.37 -0.32 -5.02
C GLY A 17 8.78 0.69 -4.02
N THR A 18 8.39 1.88 -4.49
CA THR A 18 7.77 2.90 -3.62
C THR A 18 6.39 2.49 -3.16
N THR A 19 5.64 1.74 -3.98
CA THR A 19 4.34 1.18 -3.60
C THR A 19 4.48 0.08 -2.54
N LEU A 20 5.50 -0.78 -2.63
CA LEU A 20 5.82 -1.73 -1.57
C LEU A 20 6.20 -1.03 -0.27
N MET A 21 6.98 0.06 -0.36
CA MET A 21 7.32 0.89 0.81
C MET A 21 6.06 1.40 1.52
N MET A 22 5.03 1.80 0.76
CA MET A 22 3.74 2.23 1.31
C MET A 22 3.05 1.12 2.12
N VAL A 23 3.11 -0.14 1.64
CA VAL A 23 2.57 -1.30 2.39
C VAL A 23 3.37 -1.56 3.67
N LEU A 24 4.68 -1.34 3.66
CA LEU A 24 5.48 -1.44 4.89
C LEU A 24 5.09 -0.36 5.91
N PHE A 25 4.86 0.88 5.44
CA PHE A 25 4.44 1.96 6.32
C PHE A 25 3.04 1.78 6.91
N SER A 26 2.13 1.07 6.24
CA SER A 26 0.83 0.74 6.84
C SER A 26 0.92 -0.25 8.00
N VAL A 27 2.10 -0.81 8.30
CA VAL A 27 2.31 -1.62 9.51
C VAL A 27 2.62 -0.75 10.73
N VAL A 28 3.09 0.50 10.52
CA VAL A 28 3.48 1.40 11.61
C VAL A 28 2.38 1.61 12.66
N PRO A 29 1.09 1.81 12.29
CA PRO A 29 0.02 1.99 13.27
C PRO A 29 -0.13 0.84 14.28
N PHE A 30 0.31 -0.39 13.97
CA PHE A 30 0.27 -1.51 14.91
C PHE A 30 1.29 -1.39 16.05
N PHE A 31 2.34 -0.58 15.89
CA PHE A 31 3.34 -0.34 16.92
C PHE A 31 3.06 0.93 17.73
N LEU A 32 1.99 1.64 17.42
CA LEU A 32 1.56 2.83 18.14
C LEU A 32 0.53 2.45 19.20
N THR A 33 0.67 3.03 20.38
CA THR A 33 -0.27 2.89 21.49
C THR A 33 -0.79 4.27 21.87
N HIS A 34 -2.03 4.34 22.32
CA HIS A 34 -2.58 5.54 22.92
C HIS A 34 -1.94 5.82 24.30
N ASP A 35 -2.11 7.02 24.83
CA ASP A 35 -1.55 7.45 26.14
C ASP A 35 -2.03 6.57 27.32
N ASN A 36 -3.15 5.86 27.14
CA ASN A 36 -3.73 4.90 28.07
C ASN A 36 -3.15 3.48 27.94
N GLY A 37 -2.20 3.25 27.03
CA GLY A 37 -1.55 1.96 26.81
C GLY A 37 -2.29 0.98 25.90
N GLU A 38 -3.48 1.35 25.41
CA GLU A 38 -4.25 0.54 24.47
C GLU A 38 -3.66 0.63 23.05
N PRO A 39 -3.74 -0.44 22.25
CA PRO A 39 -3.33 -0.41 20.85
C PRO A 39 -4.08 0.68 20.07
N LEU A 40 -3.39 1.40 19.18
CA LEU A 40 -4.03 2.43 18.33
C LEU A 40 -5.03 1.80 17.34
N MET A 41 -4.81 0.54 16.95
CA MET A 41 -5.57 -0.17 15.91
C MET A 41 -6.10 -1.49 16.44
N HIS A 42 -7.29 -1.88 15.99
CA HIS A 42 -7.97 -3.11 16.37
C HIS A 42 -8.09 -4.07 15.16
N GLU A 43 -9.07 -4.98 15.20
CA GLU A 43 -9.21 -6.06 14.23
C GLU A 43 -9.60 -5.57 12.83
N VAL A 44 -10.37 -4.49 12.70
CA VAL A 44 -10.87 -4.05 11.38
C VAL A 44 -9.72 -3.52 10.53
N TYR A 45 -8.83 -2.71 11.11
CA TYR A 45 -7.64 -2.24 10.44
C TYR A 45 -6.69 -3.41 10.13
N LEU A 46 -6.53 -4.37 11.05
CA LEU A 46 -5.67 -5.54 10.84
C LEU A 46 -6.09 -6.36 9.60
N TYR A 47 -7.34 -6.80 9.54
CA TYR A 47 -7.83 -7.60 8.42
C TYR A 47 -7.81 -6.82 7.11
N THR A 48 -8.17 -5.54 7.17
CA THR A 48 -8.17 -4.68 5.98
C THR A 48 -6.75 -4.45 5.45
N ALA A 49 -5.79 -4.18 6.34
CA ALA A 49 -4.39 -3.98 5.97
C ALA A 49 -3.75 -5.25 5.41
N ILE A 50 -4.05 -6.42 5.98
CA ILE A 50 -3.55 -7.70 5.45
C ILE A 50 -4.14 -7.97 4.06
N ALA A 51 -5.46 -7.88 3.90
CA ALA A 51 -6.12 -8.20 2.63
C ALA A 51 -5.69 -7.25 1.50
N SER A 52 -5.74 -5.94 1.78
CA SER A 52 -5.38 -4.91 0.80
C SER A 52 -3.86 -4.84 0.56
N GLY A 53 -3.05 -5.04 1.60
CA GLY A 53 -1.59 -5.08 1.50
C GLY A 53 -1.09 -6.29 0.72
N ALA A 54 -1.67 -7.48 0.93
CA ALA A 54 -1.35 -8.67 0.14
C ALA A 54 -1.64 -8.46 -1.35
N LEU A 55 -2.79 -7.85 -1.68
CA LEU A 55 -3.12 -7.46 -3.05
C LEU A 55 -2.05 -6.52 -3.64
N MET A 56 -1.64 -5.49 -2.90
CA MET A 56 -0.63 -4.53 -3.35
C MET A 56 0.76 -5.16 -3.54
N ILE A 57 1.14 -6.13 -2.68
CA ILE A 57 2.39 -6.88 -2.83
C ILE A 57 2.36 -7.71 -4.11
N VAL A 58 1.25 -8.42 -4.38
CA VAL A 58 1.09 -9.22 -5.60
C VAL A 58 1.18 -8.33 -6.86
N LEU A 59 0.49 -7.19 -6.88
CA LEU A 59 0.53 -6.26 -8.00
C LEU A 59 1.94 -5.65 -8.18
N SER A 60 2.61 -5.29 -7.09
CA SER A 60 3.98 -4.77 -7.14
C SER A 60 4.95 -5.81 -7.67
N PHE A 61 4.85 -7.06 -7.23
CA PHE A 61 5.66 -8.17 -7.74
C PHE A 61 5.41 -8.41 -9.23
N TRP A 62 4.15 -8.31 -9.68
CA TRP A 62 3.80 -8.43 -11.09
C TRP A 62 4.49 -7.35 -11.95
N VAL A 63 4.56 -6.11 -11.47
CA VAL A 63 5.26 -5.01 -12.16
C VAL A 63 6.77 -5.26 -12.21
N VAL A 64 7.38 -5.77 -11.14
CA VAL A 64 8.82 -6.09 -11.12
C VAL A 64 9.16 -7.23 -12.07
N ALA A 65 8.34 -8.29 -12.08
CA ALA A 65 8.54 -9.48 -12.92
C ALA A 65 8.27 -9.20 -14.41
N LYS A 66 7.23 -8.42 -14.72
CA LYS A 66 6.85 -8.04 -16.09
C LYS A 66 6.59 -6.53 -16.17
N PRO A 67 7.66 -5.71 -16.25
CA PRO A 67 7.54 -4.26 -16.31
C PRO A 67 6.97 -3.84 -17.66
N THR A 68 5.65 -3.70 -17.69
CA THR A 68 4.85 -3.25 -18.84
C THR A 68 4.04 -2.04 -18.44
N GLU A 69 3.65 -1.22 -19.42
CA GLU A 69 2.77 -0.07 -19.20
C GLU A 69 1.46 -0.49 -18.52
N LYS A 70 0.82 -1.56 -19.02
CA LYS A 70 -0.41 -2.12 -18.46
C LYS A 70 -0.26 -2.51 -16.99
N ALA A 71 0.80 -3.22 -16.62
CA ALA A 71 1.02 -3.63 -15.24
C ALA A 71 1.22 -2.41 -14.31
N SER A 72 2.01 -1.43 -14.76
CA SER A 72 2.29 -0.20 -14.00
C SER A 72 1.03 0.66 -13.82
N TRP A 73 0.20 0.75 -14.86
CA TRP A 73 -1.07 1.48 -14.82
C TRP A 73 -2.08 0.83 -13.88
N VAL A 74 -2.17 -0.51 -13.89
CA VAL A 74 -3.03 -1.25 -12.95
C VAL A 74 -2.58 -1.01 -11.51
N LEU A 75 -1.28 -1.18 -11.20
CA LEU A 75 -0.75 -0.93 -9.87
C LEU A 75 -1.07 0.50 -9.39
N PHE A 76 -0.87 1.50 -10.26
CA PHE A 76 -1.19 2.89 -9.96
C PHE A 76 -2.69 3.11 -9.71
N LYS A 77 -3.57 2.47 -10.49
CA LYS A 77 -5.02 2.58 -10.32
C LYS A 77 -5.47 2.00 -8.98
N PHE A 78 -4.83 0.94 -8.50
CA PHE A 78 -5.16 0.28 -7.24
C PHE A 78 -4.55 0.93 -6.00
N SER A 79 -3.46 1.71 -6.13
CA SER A 79 -2.83 2.36 -4.98
C SER A 79 -3.73 3.41 -4.31
N SER A 80 -4.55 4.13 -5.07
CA SER A 80 -5.48 5.13 -4.52
C SER A 80 -6.65 4.48 -3.76
N PRO A 81 -7.39 3.49 -4.32
CA PRO A 81 -8.37 2.72 -3.57
C PRO A 81 -7.79 2.03 -2.34
N TYR A 82 -6.57 1.49 -2.44
CA TYR A 82 -5.85 0.89 -1.31
C TYR A 82 -5.74 1.85 -0.12
N LEU A 83 -5.24 3.07 -0.35
CA LEU A 83 -5.12 4.08 0.70
C LEU A 83 -6.49 4.52 1.25
N ALA A 84 -7.49 4.68 0.38
CA ALA A 84 -8.83 5.05 0.82
C ALA A 84 -9.42 3.99 1.76
N VAL A 85 -9.29 2.71 1.40
CA VAL A 85 -9.76 1.59 2.22
C VAL A 85 -9.01 1.52 3.56
N LEU A 86 -7.69 1.72 3.57
CA LEU A 86 -6.91 1.79 4.81
C LEU A 86 -7.34 2.94 5.71
N PHE A 87 -7.55 4.14 5.17
CA PHE A 87 -7.97 5.29 5.98
C PHE A 87 -9.38 5.14 6.51
N ILE A 88 -10.29 4.56 5.71
CA ILE A 88 -11.64 4.24 6.19
C ILE A 88 -11.57 3.21 7.33
N ALA A 89 -10.78 2.14 7.18
CA ALA A 89 -10.61 1.16 8.24
C ALA A 89 -10.02 1.76 9.51
N LEU A 90 -9.04 2.67 9.38
CA LEU A 90 -8.47 3.40 10.50
C LEU A 90 -9.52 4.26 11.21
N MET A 91 -10.34 5.00 10.45
CA MET A 91 -11.42 5.80 11.02
C MET A 91 -12.45 4.94 11.75
N VAL A 92 -12.82 3.80 11.18
CA VAL A 92 -13.77 2.86 11.81
C VAL A 92 -13.20 2.30 13.11
N ASP A 93 -11.96 1.81 13.09
CA ASP A 93 -11.30 1.27 14.29
C ASP A 93 -11.07 2.31 15.39
N SER A 94 -10.93 3.59 15.03
CA SER A 94 -10.76 4.68 16.01
C SER A 94 -12.05 5.06 16.75
N VAL A 95 -13.20 4.64 16.24
CA VAL A 95 -14.53 4.96 16.79
C VAL A 95 -15.13 3.76 17.54
N LEU A 96 -14.65 2.55 17.27
CA LEU A 96 -15.01 1.31 17.97
C LEU A 96 -14.28 1.20 19.31
#